data_AF-A0A7X9BKU6-F1
#
_entry.id   AF-A0A7X9BKU6-F1
#
_cell.length_a   1.000
_cell.length_b   1.000
_cell.length_c   1.000
_cell.angle_alpha   90.00
_cell.angle_beta   90.00
_cell.angle_gamma   90.00
#
_symmetry.space_group_name_H-M   'P 1'
#
loop_
_entity.id
_entity.type
_entity.pdbx_description
1 polymer ?
#
loop_
_entity_poly.entity_id
_entity_poly.type
_entity_poly.pdbx_seq_one_letter_code
_entity_poly.pdbx_strand_id
1 'polypeptide(L)'
;WPVAAFCASCNKDTTEIRSYDGEWLLDYHCTSCGYEAKADIRSAKELKLGWRVDWPMRWAYEKTLFEPAGKDHHSQGGSFDTARLVSEKIYNWPAPVSFRYDFIGIKGTPGKMSSSKGKVVDLYDVLEVYQPELVRYLFAGTRPNTEFSISFDLDVIKTYEDYDKTERIAWGVEKAKNEQVYAKERRVYELSQVDGMPSIMPYQMGFRHLCNLLQTASGDIDAVIANLTDIKEEQIGRFKERCICAWNWIRECSPEDFRFSLRSNGEKIALEDAELKALQRVAEEVLPQVEVLEEKPLSQLLYDIAKDEGIEPKALFKVLYQALIEKDQGPRLASFMKIIGKEKLQTLLSIYT
;
A
#
# COMPACT_ATOMS: atom_id res chain seq x y z
N TRP A 1 32.04 31.81 -6.67
CA TRP A 1 31.34 32.34 -5.48
C TRP A 1 30.50 31.23 -4.86
N PRO A 2 30.42 31.09 -3.52
CA PRO A 2 29.57 30.09 -2.86
C PRO A 2 28.09 30.51 -2.77
N VAL A 3 27.72 31.63 -3.40
CA VAL A 3 26.39 32.24 -3.39
C VAL A 3 25.91 32.41 -4.83
N ALA A 4 24.61 32.22 -5.05
CA ALA A 4 23.87 32.61 -6.23
C ALA A 4 22.87 33.73 -5.88
N ALA A 5 22.51 34.55 -6.85
CA ALA A 5 21.49 35.59 -6.71
C ALA A 5 20.30 35.32 -7.64
N PHE A 6 19.09 35.56 -7.16
CA PHE A 6 17.92 35.72 -8.00
C PHE A 6 17.77 37.20 -8.34
N CYS A 7 17.59 37.54 -9.60
CA CYS A 7 17.51 38.94 -10.00
C CYS A 7 16.27 39.61 -9.39
N ALA A 8 16.44 40.61 -8.52
CA ALA A 8 15.32 41.34 -7.91
C ALA A 8 14.36 42.01 -8.91
N SER A 9 14.79 42.22 -10.17
CA SER A 9 13.94 42.79 -11.22
C SER A 9 13.13 41.75 -11.99
N CYS A 10 13.70 40.58 -12.32
CA CYS A 10 13.05 39.60 -13.20
C CYS A 10 12.90 38.19 -12.61
N ASN A 11 13.34 37.99 -11.36
CA ASN A 11 13.30 36.75 -10.58
C ASN A 11 14.00 35.53 -11.21
N LYS A 12 14.86 35.76 -12.21
CA LYS A 12 15.70 34.70 -12.81
C LYS A 12 17.00 34.51 -12.05
N ASP A 13 17.53 33.29 -12.06
CA ASP A 13 18.82 32.90 -11.48
C ASP A 13 20.00 33.07 -12.46
N THR A 14 19.76 33.63 -13.64
CA THR A 14 20.81 34.00 -14.60
C THR A 14 21.52 35.28 -14.13
N THR A 15 22.28 35.15 -13.06
CA THR A 15 23.04 36.24 -12.44
C THR A 15 24.51 35.87 -12.28
N GLU A 16 25.36 36.89 -12.30
CA GLU A 16 26.79 36.78 -12.08
C GLU A 16 27.17 37.65 -10.88
N ILE A 17 27.78 37.05 -9.87
CA ILE A 17 28.33 37.79 -8.74
C ILE A 17 29.63 38.46 -9.19
N ARG A 18 29.72 39.78 -9.02
CA ARG A 18 30.86 40.60 -9.47
C ARG A 18 31.86 40.85 -8.35
N SER A 19 31.37 41.22 -7.17
CA SER A 19 32.22 41.61 -6.04
C SER A 19 31.54 41.36 -4.70
N TYR A 20 32.36 41.28 -3.66
CA TYR A 20 31.97 41.25 -2.26
C TYR A 20 32.91 42.19 -1.51
N ASP A 21 32.37 43.02 -0.64
CA ASP A 21 33.13 44.04 0.10
C ASP A 21 33.99 43.48 1.24
N GLY A 22 33.84 42.20 1.57
CA GLY A 22 34.50 41.58 2.72
C GLY A 22 33.65 41.54 3.98
N GLU A 23 32.52 42.24 4.01
CA GLU A 23 31.62 42.34 5.16
C GLU A 23 30.19 41.86 4.84
N TRP A 24 29.40 42.64 4.10
CA TRP A 24 27.97 42.37 3.94
C TRP A 24 27.43 42.67 2.54
N LEU A 25 28.09 43.51 1.74
CA LEU A 25 27.59 43.93 0.43
C LEU A 25 28.16 43.04 -0.68
N LEU A 26 27.24 42.49 -1.47
CA LEU A 26 27.54 41.62 -2.60
C LEU A 26 26.93 42.21 -3.87
N ASP A 27 27.77 42.46 -4.87
CA ASP A 27 27.36 43.05 -6.14
C ASP A 27 27.07 41.94 -7.16
N TYR A 28 25.94 42.01 -7.85
CA TYR A 28 25.61 41.07 -8.91
C TYR A 28 25.00 41.76 -10.14
N HIS A 29 25.11 41.08 -11.29
CA HIS A 29 24.55 41.51 -12.56
C HIS A 29 23.67 40.40 -13.15
N CYS A 30 22.50 40.76 -13.67
CA CYS A 30 21.61 39.83 -14.35
C CYS A 30 21.85 39.85 -15.85
N THR A 31 22.29 38.72 -16.41
CA THR A 31 22.57 38.57 -17.84
C THR A 31 21.29 38.53 -18.70
N SER A 32 20.13 38.24 -18.09
CA SER A 32 18.84 38.20 -18.80
C SER A 32 18.20 39.57 -19.04
N CYS A 33 18.32 40.51 -18.10
CA CYS A 33 17.64 41.82 -18.20
C CYS A 33 18.57 43.02 -18.00
N GLY A 34 19.86 42.79 -17.79
CA GLY A 34 20.86 43.84 -17.58
C GLY A 34 20.82 44.49 -16.20
N TYR A 35 19.91 44.07 -15.31
CA TYR A 35 19.77 44.65 -13.97
C TYR A 35 21.03 44.42 -13.14
N GLU A 36 21.45 45.46 -12.41
CA GLU A 36 22.59 45.43 -11.50
C GLU A 36 22.15 45.86 -10.11
N ALA A 37 22.63 45.16 -9.08
CA ALA A 37 22.31 45.49 -7.71
C ALA A 37 23.48 45.18 -6.76
N LYS A 38 23.50 45.93 -5.67
CA LYS A 38 24.29 45.65 -4.47
C LYS A 38 23.33 45.13 -3.40
N ALA A 39 23.50 43.89 -2.99
CA ALA A 39 22.64 43.22 -2.03
C ALA A 39 23.36 43.04 -0.69
N ASP A 40 22.70 43.42 0.40
CA ASP A 40 23.19 43.19 1.76
C ASP A 40 22.80 41.78 2.22
N ILE A 41 23.78 40.90 2.39
CA ILE A 41 23.59 39.47 2.70
C ILE A 41 22.75 39.24 3.97
N ARG A 42 22.70 40.20 4.90
CA ARG A 42 21.93 40.07 6.15
C ARG A 42 20.43 40.19 5.94
N SER A 43 20.01 40.82 4.85
CA SER A 43 18.62 41.22 4.62
C SER A 43 18.08 40.83 3.24
N ALA A 44 18.97 40.61 2.28
CA ALA A 44 18.65 40.21 0.93
C ALA A 44 17.98 38.83 0.91
N LYS A 45 16.78 38.75 0.34
CA LYS A 45 16.00 37.51 0.20
C LYS A 45 16.35 36.76 -1.08
N GLU A 46 17.01 37.45 -1.99
CA GLU A 46 17.36 37.00 -3.31
C GLU A 46 18.71 36.30 -3.37
N LEU A 47 19.50 36.33 -2.29
CA LEU A 47 20.78 35.63 -2.20
C LEU A 47 20.60 34.24 -1.59
N LYS A 48 21.24 33.23 -2.19
CA LYS A 48 21.18 31.84 -1.73
C LYS A 48 22.56 31.20 -1.81
N LEU A 49 22.96 30.49 -0.75
CA LEU A 49 24.16 29.66 -0.79
C LEU A 49 23.99 28.52 -1.80
N GLY A 50 25.06 28.21 -2.54
CA GLY A 50 25.13 27.01 -3.37
C GLY A 50 25.00 25.77 -2.49
N TRP A 51 24.27 24.75 -2.96
CA TRP A 51 23.82 23.64 -2.12
C TRP A 51 24.95 22.88 -1.38
N ARG A 52 26.15 22.80 -1.98
CA ARG A 52 27.35 22.17 -1.36
C ARG A 52 27.89 22.92 -0.14
N VAL A 53 27.50 24.18 0.02
CA VAL A 53 27.88 25.06 1.13
C VAL A 53 26.67 25.29 2.05
N ASP A 54 25.48 25.43 1.49
CA ASP A 54 24.20 25.55 2.22
C ASP A 54 23.90 24.34 3.11
N TRP A 55 24.07 23.13 2.60
CA TRP A 55 23.75 21.91 3.35
C TRP A 55 24.60 21.76 4.64
N PRO A 56 25.95 21.84 4.58
CA PRO A 56 26.76 21.80 5.80
C PRO A 56 26.62 23.03 6.70
N MET A 57 26.27 24.20 6.14
CA MET A 57 25.89 25.37 6.95
C MET A 57 24.69 25.03 7.84
N ARG A 58 23.66 24.38 7.26
CA ARG A 58 22.47 23.96 8.02
C ARG A 58 22.79 22.93 9.09
N TRP A 59 23.72 22.00 8.85
CA TRP A 59 24.19 21.08 9.91
C TRP A 59 24.72 21.84 11.12
N ALA A 60 25.56 22.85 10.89
CA ALA A 60 26.15 23.66 11.95
C ALA A 60 25.12 24.57 12.65
N TYR A 61 24.18 25.11 11.89
CA TYR A 61 23.13 26.00 12.40
C TYR A 61 22.10 25.23 13.24
N GLU A 62 21.54 24.14 12.71
CA GLU A 62 20.51 23.31 13.34
C GLU A 62 21.09 22.30 14.35
N LYS A 63 22.42 22.24 14.49
CA LYS A 63 23.14 21.29 15.35
C LYS A 63 22.81 19.83 15.02
N THR A 64 22.73 19.52 13.74
CA THR A 64 22.38 18.19 13.24
C THR A 64 23.40 17.15 13.70
N LEU A 65 22.92 16.10 14.39
CA LEU A 65 23.74 14.97 14.86
C LEU A 65 23.62 13.74 13.96
N PHE A 66 22.45 13.54 13.34
CA PHE A 66 22.17 12.43 12.45
C PHE A 66 21.34 12.89 11.26
N GLU A 67 21.77 12.57 10.05
CA GLU A 67 21.01 12.83 8.82
C GLU A 67 21.30 11.75 7.77
N PRO A 68 20.32 10.88 7.46
CA PRO A 68 20.47 9.90 6.39
C PRO A 68 20.36 10.58 5.03
N ALA A 69 21.00 10.00 4.01
CA ALA A 69 20.89 10.49 2.64
C ALA A 69 20.78 9.34 1.64
N GLY A 70 20.18 9.63 0.49
CA GLY A 70 20.08 8.68 -0.60
C GLY A 70 21.44 8.25 -1.12
N LYS A 71 21.52 7.07 -1.73
CA LYS A 71 22.78 6.50 -2.22
C LYS A 71 23.59 7.40 -3.15
N ASP A 72 22.92 8.25 -3.93
CA ASP A 72 23.57 9.18 -4.85
C ASP A 72 24.44 10.22 -4.12
N HIS A 73 24.07 10.60 -2.89
CA HIS A 73 24.85 11.53 -2.08
C HIS A 73 26.06 10.89 -1.39
N HIS A 74 26.06 9.56 -1.25
CA HIS A 74 27.10 8.75 -0.58
C HIS A 74 28.11 8.12 -1.54
N SER A 75 28.06 8.45 -2.83
CA SER A 75 29.10 8.08 -3.78
C SER A 75 30.46 8.67 -3.34
N GLN A 76 31.56 7.99 -3.69
CA GLN A 76 32.91 8.49 -3.36
C GLN A 76 33.16 9.83 -4.06
N GLY A 77 33.54 10.87 -3.30
CA GLY A 77 33.63 12.24 -3.81
C GLY A 77 32.27 12.90 -4.05
N GLY A 78 31.20 12.26 -3.58
CA GLY A 78 29.83 12.70 -3.73
C GLY A 78 29.50 13.91 -2.85
N SER A 79 28.20 14.19 -2.79
CA SER A 79 27.64 15.33 -2.08
C SER A 79 28.06 15.35 -0.59
N PHE A 80 27.90 14.22 0.09
CA PHE A 80 28.16 14.10 1.52
C PHE A 80 29.64 14.29 1.85
N ASP A 81 30.55 13.69 1.08
CA ASP A 81 32.01 13.84 1.27
C ASP A 81 32.44 15.31 1.16
N THR A 82 31.96 16.02 0.15
CA THR A 82 32.28 17.44 0.00
C THR A 82 31.66 18.30 1.10
N ALA A 83 30.41 18.03 1.48
CA ALA A 83 29.72 18.75 2.54
C ALA A 83 30.41 18.54 3.89
N ARG A 84 30.90 17.33 4.18
CA ARG A 84 31.69 17.04 5.38
C ARG A 84 32.93 17.92 5.49
N LEU A 85 33.71 18.02 4.42
CA LEU A 85 34.90 18.87 4.39
C LEU A 85 34.55 20.34 4.63
N VAL A 86 33.47 20.82 4.03
CA VAL A 86 33.00 22.20 4.21
C VAL A 86 32.53 22.43 5.64
N SER A 87 31.75 21.52 6.21
CA SER A 87 31.26 21.58 7.59
C SER A 87 32.42 21.71 8.59
N GLU A 88 33.42 20.83 8.46
CA GLU A 88 34.56 20.79 9.38
C GLU A 88 35.47 22.01 9.18
N LYS A 89 35.80 22.38 7.93
CA LYS A 89 36.81 23.42 7.66
C LYS A 89 36.28 24.86 7.69
N ILE A 90 35.02 25.07 7.31
CA ILE A 90 34.43 26.41 7.17
C ILE A 90 33.55 26.72 8.38
N TYR A 91 32.70 25.78 8.78
CA TYR A 91 31.71 26.00 9.84
C TYR A 91 32.15 25.47 11.21
N ASN A 92 33.31 24.82 11.30
CA ASN A 92 33.84 24.22 12.53
C ASN A 92 32.80 23.31 13.22
N TRP A 93 32.02 22.57 12.43
CA TRP A 93 30.99 21.64 12.90
C TRP A 93 31.29 20.23 12.39
N PRO A 94 31.35 19.21 13.25
CA PRO A 94 31.49 17.83 12.81
C PRO A 94 30.32 17.43 11.90
N ALA A 95 30.61 16.76 10.78
CA ALA A 95 29.54 16.24 9.94
C ALA A 95 28.66 15.25 10.74
N PRO A 96 27.34 15.27 10.53
CA PRO A 96 26.43 14.37 11.23
C PRO A 96 26.75 12.91 10.91
N VAL A 97 26.40 12.02 11.84
CA VAL A 97 26.35 10.59 11.53
C VAL A 97 25.33 10.41 10.40
N SER A 98 25.67 9.64 9.39
CA SER A 98 24.79 9.45 8.25
C SER A 98 24.64 7.98 7.91
N PHE A 99 23.51 7.64 7.32
CA PHE A 99 23.21 6.29 6.86
C PHE A 99 22.64 6.36 5.45
N ARG A 100 23.18 5.50 4.58
CA ARG A 100 22.76 5.42 3.19
C ARG A 100 21.47 4.63 3.07
N TYR A 101 20.40 5.25 2.56
CA TYR A 101 19.22 4.52 2.13
C TYR A 101 19.21 4.26 0.62
N ASP A 102 18.62 3.13 0.23
CA ASP A 102 18.50 2.68 -1.15
C ASP A 102 17.12 3.02 -1.75
N PHE A 103 16.93 2.68 -3.02
CA PHE A 103 15.70 3.00 -3.75
C PHE A 103 14.49 2.19 -3.28
N ILE A 104 13.33 2.83 -3.39
CA ILE A 104 12.02 2.20 -3.20
C ILE A 104 11.37 2.06 -4.57
N GLY A 105 11.20 0.82 -5.01
CA GLY A 105 10.52 0.47 -6.24
C GLY A 105 9.01 0.45 -6.08
N ILE A 106 8.31 0.46 -7.21
CA ILE A 106 6.87 0.23 -7.27
C ILE A 106 6.63 -0.94 -8.23
N LYS A 107 5.77 -1.88 -7.84
CA LYS A 107 5.41 -3.06 -8.65
C LYS A 107 3.90 -3.12 -8.84
N GLY A 108 3.44 -3.62 -9.99
CA GLY A 108 2.02 -3.92 -10.19
C GLY A 108 1.14 -2.69 -10.39
N THR A 109 1.72 -1.57 -10.84
CA THR A 109 1.02 -0.31 -11.05
C THR A 109 -0.09 -0.47 -12.11
N PRO A 110 -1.38 -0.27 -11.79
CA PRO A 110 -2.48 -0.38 -12.75
C PRO A 110 -2.45 0.75 -13.79
N GLY A 111 -3.07 0.52 -14.95
CA GLY A 111 -3.05 1.42 -16.12
C GLY A 111 -3.30 2.92 -15.85
N LYS A 112 -4.15 3.30 -14.89
CA LYS A 112 -4.36 4.71 -14.50
C LYS A 112 -3.17 5.32 -13.71
N MET A 113 -2.44 4.51 -12.97
CA MET A 113 -1.19 4.88 -12.31
C MET A 113 0.05 4.58 -13.18
N SER A 114 -0.13 3.82 -14.27
CA SER A 114 0.88 3.40 -15.23
C SER A 114 0.77 4.17 -16.57
N SER A 115 0.26 5.41 -16.57
CA SER A 115 0.22 6.17 -17.81
C SER A 115 1.64 6.46 -18.30
N SER A 116 1.84 6.31 -19.62
CA SER A 116 3.10 6.33 -20.39
C SER A 116 3.87 7.67 -20.37
N LYS A 117 3.60 8.53 -19.39
CA LYS A 117 4.30 9.79 -19.11
C LYS A 117 4.87 9.87 -17.68
N GLY A 118 5.08 8.73 -17.02
CA GLY A 118 5.79 8.68 -15.74
C GLY A 118 5.01 9.29 -14.59
N LYS A 119 3.82 8.77 -14.29
CA LYS A 119 3.13 9.12 -13.03
C LYS A 119 3.99 8.60 -11.87
N VAL A 120 4.56 9.50 -11.08
CA VAL A 120 5.24 9.17 -9.84
C VAL A 120 4.17 8.76 -8.84
N VAL A 121 4.32 7.59 -8.23
CA VAL A 121 3.46 7.16 -7.12
C VAL A 121 3.89 7.92 -5.89
N ASP A 122 2.98 8.72 -5.33
CA ASP A 122 3.23 9.46 -4.10
C ASP A 122 2.68 8.72 -2.86
N LEU A 123 2.86 9.31 -1.69
CA LEU A 123 2.38 8.71 -0.43
C LEU A 123 0.84 8.61 -0.40
N TYR A 124 0.12 9.54 -1.03
CA TYR A 124 -1.35 9.50 -1.05
C TYR A 124 -1.84 8.31 -1.87
N ASP A 125 -1.25 8.07 -3.05
CA ASP A 125 -1.53 6.88 -3.87
C ASP A 125 -1.29 5.57 -3.07
N VAL A 126 -0.21 5.51 -2.26
CA VAL A 126 0.07 4.34 -1.40
C VAL A 126 -1.01 4.17 -0.32
N LEU A 127 -1.40 5.27 0.33
CA LEU A 127 -2.39 5.26 1.43
C LEU A 127 -3.82 4.96 0.94
N GLU A 128 -4.09 5.03 -0.36
CA GLU A 128 -5.36 4.53 -0.91
C GLU A 128 -5.49 3.01 -0.77
N VAL A 129 -4.37 2.27 -0.74
CA VAL A 129 -4.32 0.78 -0.75
C VAL A 129 -3.79 0.19 0.55
N TYR A 130 -2.99 0.96 1.29
CA TYR A 130 -2.31 0.51 2.49
C TYR A 130 -2.63 1.37 3.70
N GLN A 131 -2.94 0.72 4.83
CA GLN A 131 -3.10 1.43 6.10
C GLN A 131 -1.77 2.11 6.52
N PRO A 132 -1.81 3.30 7.14
CA PRO A 132 -0.60 4.07 7.46
C PRO A 132 0.45 3.30 8.27
N GLU A 133 0.02 2.50 9.24
CA GLU A 133 0.87 1.68 10.09
C GLU A 133 1.53 0.53 9.34
N LEU A 134 0.84 -0.04 8.35
CA LEU A 134 1.41 -1.05 7.46
C LEU A 134 2.45 -0.41 6.54
N VAL A 135 2.20 0.79 6.02
CA VAL A 135 3.23 1.54 5.27
C VAL A 135 4.46 1.77 6.14
N ARG A 136 4.31 2.28 7.37
CA ARG A 136 5.44 2.45 8.29
C ARG A 136 6.16 1.13 8.59
N TYR A 137 5.41 0.03 8.72
CA TYR A 137 5.98 -1.31 8.91
C TYR A 137 6.88 -1.73 7.76
N LEU A 138 6.52 -1.43 6.50
CA LEU A 138 7.40 -1.72 5.35
C LEU A 138 8.76 -1.04 5.48
N PHE A 139 8.78 0.21 5.95
CA PHE A 139 10.02 0.97 6.14
C PHE A 139 10.79 0.53 7.40
N ALA A 140 10.10 0.26 8.50
CA ALA A 140 10.72 -0.18 9.75
C ALA A 140 11.27 -1.62 9.68
N GLY A 141 10.60 -2.49 8.90
CA GLY A 141 10.96 -3.89 8.70
C GLY A 141 12.06 -4.12 7.67
N THR A 142 12.36 -3.12 6.85
CA THR A 142 13.37 -3.19 5.78
C THR A 142 14.66 -2.49 6.21
N ARG A 143 15.80 -3.08 5.86
CA ARG A 143 17.08 -2.43 6.12
C ARG A 143 17.22 -1.21 5.21
N PRO A 144 17.69 -0.04 5.69
CA PRO A 144 17.70 1.14 4.84
C PRO A 144 18.59 0.98 3.61
N ASN A 145 19.68 0.21 3.71
CA ASN A 145 20.64 -0.03 2.62
C ASN A 145 20.23 -1.17 1.66
N THR A 146 18.96 -1.56 1.65
CA THR A 146 18.41 -2.55 0.71
C THR A 146 17.26 -1.94 -0.06
N GLU A 147 17.26 -2.15 -1.38
CA GLU A 147 16.11 -1.80 -2.22
C GLU A 147 14.92 -2.71 -1.87
N PHE A 148 13.73 -2.14 -1.86
CA PHE A 148 12.48 -2.90 -1.75
C PHE A 148 11.39 -2.26 -2.61
N SER A 149 10.35 -3.02 -2.93
CA SER A 149 9.25 -2.52 -3.75
C SER A 149 7.94 -2.52 -2.99
N ILE A 150 7.14 -1.48 -3.17
CA ILE A 150 5.73 -1.45 -2.76
C ILE A 150 4.91 -2.01 -3.92
N SER A 151 4.26 -3.13 -3.68
CA SER A 151 3.45 -3.82 -4.70
C SER A 151 2.00 -3.34 -4.69
N PHE A 152 1.39 -3.25 -5.85
CA PHE A 152 -0.05 -2.99 -6.03
C PHE A 152 -0.76 -4.15 -6.73
N ASP A 153 -0.02 -5.19 -7.11
CA ASP A 153 -0.56 -6.45 -7.63
C ASP A 153 -1.05 -7.37 -6.48
N LEU A 154 -1.15 -8.67 -6.75
CA LEU A 154 -1.60 -9.66 -5.77
C LEU A 154 -0.68 -9.79 -4.54
N ASP A 155 0.57 -9.29 -4.60
CA ASP A 155 1.48 -9.30 -3.46
C ASP A 155 0.97 -8.44 -2.29
N VAL A 156 0.04 -7.50 -2.53
CA VAL A 156 -0.65 -6.75 -1.46
C VAL A 156 -1.23 -7.69 -0.41
N ILE A 157 -1.79 -8.82 -0.84
CA ILE A 157 -2.38 -9.84 0.06
C ILE A 157 -1.31 -10.36 1.02
N LYS A 158 -0.14 -10.74 0.47
CA LYS A 158 0.98 -11.22 1.28
C LYS A 158 1.52 -10.14 2.20
N THR A 159 1.60 -8.90 1.75
CA THR A 159 2.05 -7.78 2.59
C THR A 159 1.16 -7.60 3.81
N TYR A 160 -0.17 -7.61 3.63
CA TYR A 160 -1.12 -7.56 4.75
C TYR A 160 -1.00 -8.80 5.66
N GLU A 161 -0.84 -10.00 5.11
CA GLU A 161 -0.67 -11.22 5.90
C GLU A 161 0.62 -11.20 6.74
N ASP A 162 1.74 -10.72 6.19
CA ASP A 162 3.01 -10.59 6.90
C ASP A 162 2.91 -9.53 8.01
N TYR A 163 2.23 -8.42 7.75
CA TYR A 163 1.98 -7.39 8.76
C TYR A 163 1.09 -7.93 9.90
N ASP A 164 -0.02 -8.58 9.56
CA ASP A 164 -0.92 -9.18 10.55
C ASP A 164 -0.22 -10.21 11.43
N LYS A 165 0.67 -11.01 10.82
CA LYS A 165 1.51 -11.98 11.54
C LYS A 165 2.47 -11.30 12.51
N THR A 166 3.13 -10.24 12.07
CA THR A 166 4.03 -9.43 12.91
C THR A 166 3.25 -8.87 14.10
N GLU A 167 2.06 -8.34 13.87
CA GLU A 167 1.17 -7.84 14.90
C GLU A 167 0.74 -8.96 15.88
N ARG A 168 0.35 -10.14 15.40
CA ARG A 168 0.04 -11.30 16.29
C ARG A 168 1.22 -11.72 17.15
N ILE A 169 2.44 -11.68 16.61
CA ILE A 169 3.66 -12.00 17.36
C ILE A 169 3.91 -10.92 18.42
N ALA A 170 3.80 -9.64 18.07
CA ALA A 170 3.98 -8.53 19.01
C ALA A 170 2.97 -8.59 20.18
N TRP A 171 1.73 -8.99 19.90
CA TRP A 171 0.66 -9.20 20.88
C TRP A 171 0.73 -10.55 21.61
N GLY A 172 1.67 -11.44 21.26
CA GLY A 172 1.83 -12.76 21.90
C GLY A 172 0.73 -13.77 21.56
N VAL A 173 -0.14 -13.46 20.57
CA VAL A 173 -1.20 -14.36 20.10
C VAL A 173 -0.62 -15.47 19.23
N GLU A 174 0.40 -15.17 18.42
CA GLU A 174 1.14 -16.15 17.61
C GLU A 174 2.56 -16.31 18.16
N LYS A 175 3.01 -17.56 18.36
CA LYS A 175 4.38 -17.84 18.82
C LYS A 175 5.38 -17.62 17.69
N ALA A 176 6.39 -16.79 17.95
CA ALA A 176 7.55 -16.70 17.07
C ALA A 176 8.34 -18.01 17.05
N LYS A 177 9.16 -18.20 16.00
CA LYS A 177 10.01 -19.38 15.85
C LYS A 177 11.06 -19.50 16.96
N ASN A 178 11.57 -18.37 17.44
CA ASN A 178 12.55 -18.26 18.52
C ASN A 178 12.55 -16.82 19.08
N GLU A 179 13.31 -16.60 20.14
CA GLU A 179 13.41 -15.31 20.84
C GLU A 179 13.96 -14.19 19.95
N GLN A 180 14.92 -14.48 19.07
CA GLN A 180 15.49 -13.48 18.18
C GLN A 180 14.46 -12.97 17.16
N VAL A 181 13.64 -13.87 16.60
CA VAL A 181 12.54 -13.50 15.71
C VAL A 181 11.48 -12.72 16.48
N TYR A 182 11.12 -13.14 17.69
CA TYR A 182 10.18 -12.40 18.53
C TYR A 182 10.65 -10.96 18.77
N ALA A 183 11.88 -10.78 19.24
CA ALA A 183 12.45 -9.47 19.53
C ALA A 183 12.48 -8.56 18.28
N LYS A 184 12.81 -9.14 17.11
CA LYS A 184 12.79 -8.42 15.83
C LYS A 184 11.37 -7.98 15.45
N GLU A 185 10.43 -8.91 15.34
CA GLU A 185 9.06 -8.62 14.87
C GLU A 185 8.35 -7.64 15.82
N ARG A 186 8.50 -7.84 17.13
CA ARG A 186 7.98 -6.91 18.13
C ARG A 186 8.58 -5.51 17.96
N ARG A 187 9.90 -5.40 17.81
CA ARG A 187 10.55 -4.10 17.68
C ARG A 187 10.17 -3.38 16.38
N VAL A 188 10.03 -4.12 15.28
CA VAL A 188 9.56 -3.58 14.00
C VAL A 188 8.14 -3.04 14.14
N TYR A 189 7.25 -3.79 14.79
CA TYR A 189 5.87 -3.35 15.03
C TYR A 189 5.82 -2.11 15.93
N GLU A 190 6.56 -2.09 17.03
CA GLU A 190 6.65 -0.92 17.93
C GLU A 190 7.11 0.34 17.17
N LEU A 191 8.14 0.21 16.33
CA LEU A 191 8.66 1.34 15.53
C LEU A 191 7.72 1.79 14.42
N SER A 192 6.78 0.94 14.00
CA SER A 192 5.77 1.31 13.00
C SER A 192 4.56 2.01 13.61
N GLN A 193 4.45 2.09 14.95
CA GLN A 193 3.39 2.83 15.64
C GLN A 193 3.89 4.23 16.04
N VAL A 194 3.04 5.25 15.82
CA VAL A 194 3.37 6.64 16.18
C VAL A 194 3.06 6.91 17.65
N ASP A 195 1.87 6.52 18.11
CA ASP A 195 1.37 6.80 19.47
C ASP A 195 1.56 5.61 20.44
N GLY A 196 2.50 4.72 20.12
CA GLY A 196 2.72 3.47 20.84
C GLY A 196 1.74 2.36 20.46
N MET A 197 1.71 1.30 21.26
CA MET A 197 0.87 0.13 20.98
C MET A 197 -0.63 0.51 21.06
N PRO A 198 -1.47 0.05 20.13
CA PRO A 198 -2.92 0.19 20.26
C PRO A 198 -3.43 -0.37 21.60
N SER A 199 -4.55 0.16 22.10
CA SER A 199 -5.15 -0.30 23.36
C SER A 199 -5.61 -1.77 23.33
N ILE A 200 -5.87 -2.30 22.13
CA ILE A 200 -6.25 -3.68 21.87
C ILE A 200 -5.64 -4.14 20.54
N MET A 201 -5.37 -5.44 20.42
CA MET A 201 -5.01 -6.02 19.14
C MET A 201 -6.13 -5.73 18.12
N PRO A 202 -5.82 -5.16 16.95
CA PRO A 202 -6.79 -4.90 15.89
C PRO A 202 -7.50 -6.16 15.42
N TYR A 203 -8.71 -5.98 14.91
CA TYR A 203 -9.42 -7.05 14.24
C TYR A 203 -8.72 -7.40 12.93
N GLN A 204 -8.30 -8.65 12.79
CA GLN A 204 -7.57 -9.13 11.62
C GLN A 204 -8.42 -10.11 10.83
N MET A 205 -8.87 -9.67 9.66
CA MET A 205 -9.44 -10.53 8.64
C MET A 205 -8.43 -10.67 7.50
N GLY A 206 -8.20 -11.91 7.05
CA GLY A 206 -7.32 -12.15 5.91
C GLY A 206 -7.72 -11.31 4.71
N PHE A 207 -6.77 -10.57 4.12
CA PHE A 207 -7.06 -9.53 3.13
C PHE A 207 -7.84 -10.06 1.93
N ARG A 208 -7.49 -11.26 1.44
CA ARG A 208 -8.23 -11.93 0.35
C ARG A 208 -9.68 -12.23 0.73
N HIS A 209 -9.94 -12.68 1.94
CA HIS A 209 -11.29 -12.98 2.41
C HIS A 209 -12.13 -11.69 2.52
N LEU A 210 -11.53 -10.63 3.08
CA LEU A 210 -12.14 -9.29 3.11
C LEU A 210 -12.50 -8.81 1.71
N CYS A 211 -11.61 -8.96 0.73
CA CYS A 211 -11.90 -8.59 -0.65
C CYS A 211 -13.10 -9.34 -1.24
N ASN A 212 -13.25 -10.64 -0.93
CA ASN A 212 -14.41 -11.41 -1.40
C ASN A 212 -15.71 -10.90 -0.77
N LEU A 213 -15.70 -10.58 0.54
CA LEU A 213 -16.85 -10.01 1.24
C LEU A 213 -17.26 -8.66 0.63
N LEU A 214 -16.30 -7.76 0.43
CA LEU A 214 -16.55 -6.45 -0.16
C LEU A 214 -17.13 -6.56 -1.58
N GLN A 215 -16.61 -7.44 -2.42
CA GLN A 215 -17.15 -7.65 -3.77
C GLN A 215 -18.57 -8.24 -3.75
N THR A 216 -18.83 -9.16 -2.83
CA THR A 216 -20.17 -9.76 -2.61
C THR A 216 -21.18 -8.75 -2.09
N ALA A 217 -20.72 -7.78 -1.30
CA ALA A 217 -21.49 -6.65 -0.80
C ALA A 217 -21.46 -5.43 -1.72
N SER A 218 -20.90 -5.54 -2.93
CA SER A 218 -20.77 -4.44 -3.89
C SER A 218 -20.11 -3.18 -3.32
N GLY A 219 -19.17 -3.35 -2.39
CA GLY A 219 -18.45 -2.26 -1.72
C GLY A 219 -19.17 -1.69 -0.50
N ASP A 220 -20.28 -2.26 -0.05
CA ASP A 220 -20.98 -1.84 1.18
C ASP A 220 -20.20 -2.28 2.42
N ILE A 221 -19.35 -1.37 2.91
CA ILE A 221 -18.48 -1.60 4.07
C ILE A 221 -19.30 -1.76 5.35
N ASP A 222 -20.37 -0.97 5.51
CA ASP A 222 -21.17 -1.00 6.73
C ASP A 222 -21.96 -2.32 6.82
N ALA A 223 -22.45 -2.84 5.69
CA ALA A 223 -23.03 -4.18 5.63
C ALA A 223 -22.01 -5.29 5.94
N VAL A 224 -20.76 -5.19 5.47
CA VAL A 224 -19.71 -6.16 5.83
C VAL A 224 -19.45 -6.15 7.34
N ILE A 225 -19.30 -4.96 7.94
CA ILE A 225 -19.03 -4.82 9.38
C ILE A 225 -20.22 -5.31 10.21
N ALA A 226 -21.45 -5.00 9.81
CA ALA A 226 -22.66 -5.40 10.54
C ALA A 226 -22.86 -6.93 10.62
N ASN A 227 -22.26 -7.68 9.69
CA ASN A 227 -22.32 -9.15 9.69
C ASN A 227 -21.20 -9.81 10.52
N LEU A 228 -20.27 -9.04 11.09
CA LEU A 228 -19.24 -9.57 11.98
C LEU A 228 -19.78 -9.68 13.41
N THR A 229 -19.66 -10.85 14.02
CA THR A 229 -20.19 -11.14 15.36
C THR A 229 -19.13 -11.06 16.46
N ASP A 230 -17.85 -11.07 16.09
CA ASP A 230 -16.70 -11.15 16.99
C ASP A 230 -15.84 -9.88 17.03
N ILE A 231 -16.21 -8.85 16.25
CA ILE A 231 -15.55 -7.55 16.25
C ILE A 231 -15.97 -6.70 17.47
N LYS A 232 -15.01 -6.02 18.08
CA LYS A 232 -15.24 -5.09 19.20
C LYS A 232 -15.32 -3.65 18.73
N GLU A 233 -16.02 -2.80 19.47
CA GLU A 233 -16.23 -1.38 19.13
C GLU A 233 -14.91 -0.64 18.88
N GLU A 234 -13.90 -0.88 19.72
CA GLU A 234 -12.58 -0.25 19.61
C GLU A 234 -11.79 -0.68 18.36
N GLN A 235 -12.18 -1.80 17.73
CA GLN A 235 -11.54 -2.32 16.52
C GLN A 235 -12.22 -1.81 15.23
N ILE A 236 -13.46 -1.31 15.31
CA ILE A 236 -14.28 -0.94 14.14
C ILE A 236 -13.60 0.13 13.30
N GLY A 237 -13.05 1.19 13.92
CA GLY A 237 -12.43 2.30 13.18
C GLY A 237 -11.30 1.83 12.25
N ARG A 238 -10.34 1.11 12.82
CA ARG A 238 -9.18 0.58 12.05
C ARG A 238 -9.59 -0.49 11.04
N PHE A 239 -10.59 -1.31 11.36
CA PHE A 239 -11.11 -2.28 10.41
C PHE A 239 -11.84 -1.62 9.23
N LYS A 240 -12.59 -0.54 9.48
CA LYS A 240 -13.23 0.27 8.43
C LYS A 240 -12.20 0.88 7.47
N GLU A 241 -11.09 1.42 7.98
CA GLU A 241 -9.97 1.87 7.14
C GLU A 241 -9.42 0.76 6.26
N ARG A 242 -9.24 -0.44 6.82
CA ARG A 242 -8.82 -1.63 6.07
C ARG A 242 -9.80 -1.98 4.95
N CYS A 243 -11.11 -1.91 5.21
CA CYS A 243 -12.15 -2.12 4.20
C CYS A 243 -12.05 -1.09 3.06
N ILE A 244 -11.81 0.19 3.39
CA ILE A 244 -11.63 1.26 2.40
C ILE A 244 -10.41 0.95 1.53
N CYS A 245 -9.26 0.64 2.14
CA CYS A 245 -8.04 0.28 1.43
C CYS A 245 -8.23 -0.94 0.51
N ALA A 246 -8.88 -2.00 1.02
CA ALA A 246 -9.17 -3.20 0.24
C ALA A 246 -10.10 -2.92 -0.95
N TRP A 247 -11.14 -2.10 -0.76
CA TRP A 247 -12.06 -1.74 -1.82
C TRP A 247 -11.42 -0.88 -2.91
N ASN A 248 -10.59 0.10 -2.51
CA ASN A 248 -9.80 0.89 -3.44
C ASN A 248 -8.83 0.02 -4.25
N TRP A 249 -8.15 -0.92 -3.59
CA TRP A 249 -7.28 -1.87 -4.26
C TRP A 249 -8.03 -2.73 -5.28
N ILE A 250 -9.20 -3.27 -4.93
CA ILE A 250 -10.06 -4.02 -5.86
C ILE A 250 -10.42 -3.16 -7.08
N ARG A 251 -10.86 -1.92 -6.86
CA ARG A 251 -11.37 -1.07 -7.94
C ARG A 251 -10.27 -0.58 -8.88
N GLU A 252 -9.14 -0.18 -8.33
CA GLU A 252 -8.10 0.51 -9.11
C GLU A 252 -6.92 -0.40 -9.47
N CYS A 253 -6.54 -1.38 -8.63
CA CYS A 253 -5.26 -2.08 -8.72
C CYS A 253 -5.34 -3.57 -9.04
N SER A 254 -6.33 -4.29 -8.51
CA SER A 254 -6.36 -5.75 -8.62
C SER A 254 -6.48 -6.22 -10.08
N PRO A 255 -5.96 -7.40 -10.44
CA PRO A 255 -6.15 -7.97 -11.77
C PRO A 255 -7.64 -8.18 -12.09
N GLU A 256 -7.99 -8.16 -13.38
CA GLU A 256 -9.38 -8.36 -13.83
C GLU A 256 -9.95 -9.72 -13.37
N ASP A 257 -9.14 -10.77 -13.41
CA ASP A 257 -9.51 -12.12 -12.96
C ASP A 257 -9.77 -12.19 -11.44
N PHE A 258 -9.27 -11.23 -10.67
CA PHE A 258 -9.57 -11.11 -9.24
C PHE A 258 -10.94 -10.47 -8.99
N ARG A 259 -11.41 -9.64 -9.92
CA ARG A 259 -12.63 -8.84 -9.77
C ARG A 259 -13.87 -9.64 -10.11
N PHE A 260 -14.93 -9.55 -9.33
CA PHE A 260 -16.23 -10.12 -9.65
C PHE A 260 -17.36 -9.30 -9.02
N SER A 261 -18.57 -9.49 -9.52
CA SER A 261 -19.81 -8.98 -8.93
C SER A 261 -20.84 -10.08 -8.94
N LEU A 262 -21.69 -10.14 -7.91
CA LEU A 262 -22.84 -11.04 -7.95
C LEU A 262 -23.76 -10.64 -9.09
N ARG A 263 -24.31 -11.65 -9.75
CA ARG A 263 -25.25 -11.47 -10.83
C ARG A 263 -26.51 -10.77 -10.34
N SER A 264 -26.96 -9.77 -11.07
CA SER A 264 -28.16 -8.99 -10.75
C SER A 264 -29.27 -9.13 -11.79
N ASN A 265 -28.97 -9.72 -12.95
CA ASN A 265 -29.94 -10.00 -14.01
C ASN A 265 -30.54 -11.40 -13.80
N GLY A 266 -31.84 -11.55 -14.07
CA GLY A 266 -32.55 -12.84 -13.96
C GLY A 266 -32.40 -13.73 -15.19
N GLU A 267 -31.41 -13.47 -16.05
CA GLU A 267 -31.24 -14.21 -17.30
C GLU A 267 -30.64 -15.59 -17.02
N LYS A 268 -31.14 -16.64 -17.65
CA LYS A 268 -30.51 -17.97 -17.51
C LYS A 268 -29.27 -18.03 -18.40
N ILE A 269 -28.20 -18.62 -17.88
CA ILE A 269 -27.10 -19.07 -18.75
C ILE A 269 -27.57 -20.27 -19.57
N ALA A 270 -26.99 -20.46 -20.76
CA ALA A 270 -27.23 -21.66 -21.54
C ALA A 270 -26.59 -22.86 -20.84
N LEU A 271 -27.39 -23.89 -20.56
CA LEU A 271 -26.97 -25.10 -19.85
C LEU A 271 -27.37 -26.33 -20.66
N GLU A 272 -26.53 -27.35 -20.63
CA GLU A 272 -26.91 -28.70 -21.04
C GLU A 272 -27.83 -29.35 -19.99
N ASP A 273 -28.59 -30.38 -20.39
CA ASP A 273 -29.56 -31.05 -19.51
C ASP A 273 -28.92 -31.60 -18.22
N ALA A 274 -27.69 -32.13 -18.33
CA ALA A 274 -26.95 -32.61 -17.17
C ALA A 274 -26.55 -31.46 -16.23
N GLU A 275 -26.04 -30.36 -16.78
CA GLU A 275 -25.62 -29.18 -16.02
C GLU A 275 -26.79 -28.53 -15.28
N LEU A 276 -27.95 -28.45 -15.93
CA LEU A 276 -29.18 -27.97 -15.31
C LEU A 276 -29.61 -28.84 -14.13
N LYS A 277 -29.61 -30.17 -14.29
CA LYS A 277 -29.94 -31.11 -13.20
C LYS A 277 -28.97 -31.00 -12.03
N ALA A 278 -27.66 -30.92 -12.31
CA ALA A 278 -26.67 -30.76 -11.26
C ALA A 278 -26.86 -29.44 -10.50
N LEU A 279 -27.17 -28.35 -11.21
CA LEU A 279 -27.44 -27.05 -10.57
C LEU A 279 -28.73 -27.07 -9.72
N GLN A 280 -29.77 -27.75 -10.18
CA GLN A 280 -31.00 -27.98 -9.40
C GLN A 280 -30.70 -28.78 -8.13
N ARG A 281 -29.92 -29.86 -8.22
CA ARG A 281 -29.47 -30.63 -7.04
C ARG A 281 -28.60 -29.79 -6.10
N VAL A 282 -27.76 -28.90 -6.61
CA VAL A 282 -27.02 -27.95 -5.75
C VAL A 282 -27.98 -27.04 -4.98
N ALA A 283 -29.04 -26.54 -5.61
CA ALA A 283 -30.06 -25.75 -4.94
C ALA A 283 -30.86 -26.56 -3.89
N GLU A 284 -31.07 -27.85 -4.10
CA GLU A 284 -31.82 -28.71 -3.18
C GLU A 284 -30.95 -29.25 -2.03
N GLU A 285 -29.74 -29.72 -2.31
CA GLU A 285 -28.90 -30.47 -1.37
C GLU A 285 -27.83 -29.59 -0.70
N VAL A 286 -27.23 -28.64 -1.44
CA VAL A 286 -26.11 -27.83 -0.94
C VAL A 286 -26.60 -26.57 -0.26
N LEU A 287 -27.58 -25.87 -0.86
CA LEU A 287 -28.09 -24.60 -0.33
C LEU A 287 -28.58 -24.67 1.13
N PRO A 288 -29.31 -25.72 1.57
CA PRO A 288 -29.70 -25.84 2.98
C PRO A 288 -28.51 -26.02 3.93
N GLN A 289 -27.37 -26.48 3.42
CA GLN A 289 -26.18 -26.84 4.19
C GLN A 289 -25.13 -25.72 4.26
N VAL A 290 -25.29 -24.63 3.48
CA VAL A 290 -24.31 -23.52 3.39
C VAL A 290 -23.98 -22.92 4.75
N GLU A 291 -24.99 -22.72 5.60
CA GLU A 291 -24.82 -22.12 6.94
C GLU A 291 -24.50 -23.15 8.02
N VAL A 292 -24.70 -24.45 7.74
CA VAL A 292 -24.58 -25.53 8.71
C VAL A 292 -23.22 -26.23 8.62
N LEU A 293 -22.77 -26.53 7.41
CA LEU A 293 -21.55 -27.28 7.18
C LEU A 293 -20.32 -26.40 7.08
N GLU A 294 -19.21 -26.91 7.58
CA GLU A 294 -17.89 -26.35 7.33
C GLU A 294 -17.52 -26.42 5.84
N GLU A 295 -16.54 -25.61 5.44
CA GLU A 295 -16.15 -25.46 4.03
C GLU A 295 -15.77 -26.79 3.36
N LYS A 296 -15.07 -27.68 4.08
CA LYS A 296 -14.59 -28.95 3.52
C LYS A 296 -15.74 -29.94 3.25
N PRO A 297 -16.66 -30.24 4.20
CA PRO A 297 -17.85 -31.03 3.91
C PRO A 297 -18.73 -30.42 2.80
N LEU A 298 -18.95 -29.10 2.80
CA LEU A 298 -19.73 -28.44 1.77
C LEU A 298 -19.09 -28.58 0.38
N SER A 299 -17.76 -28.47 0.31
CA SER A 299 -17.01 -28.72 -0.91
C SER A 299 -17.15 -30.18 -1.38
N GLN A 300 -17.18 -31.15 -0.46
CA GLN A 300 -17.33 -32.56 -0.81
C GLN A 300 -18.71 -32.83 -1.44
N LEU A 301 -19.79 -32.25 -0.91
CA LEU A 301 -21.13 -32.36 -1.51
C LEU A 301 -21.17 -31.87 -2.96
N LEU A 302 -20.49 -30.76 -3.27
CA LEU A 302 -20.39 -30.27 -4.65
C LEU A 302 -19.67 -31.27 -5.57
N TYR A 303 -18.62 -31.94 -5.09
CA TYR A 303 -17.92 -32.99 -5.85
C TYR A 303 -18.80 -34.24 -6.03
N ASP A 304 -19.55 -34.62 -5.00
CA ASP A 304 -20.43 -35.79 -5.05
C ASP A 304 -21.57 -35.58 -6.04
N ILE A 305 -22.20 -34.41 -6.05
CA ILE A 305 -23.24 -34.05 -7.05
C ILE A 305 -22.69 -34.09 -8.47
N ALA A 306 -21.50 -33.52 -8.70
CA ALA A 306 -20.88 -33.57 -10.03
C ALA A 306 -20.70 -35.02 -10.50
N LYS A 307 -20.18 -35.88 -9.62
CA LYS A 307 -19.94 -37.29 -9.91
C LYS A 307 -21.24 -38.06 -10.19
N ASP A 308 -22.27 -37.85 -9.38
CA ASP A 308 -23.55 -38.55 -9.52
C ASP A 308 -24.27 -38.18 -10.82
N GLU A 309 -24.17 -36.92 -11.25
CA GLU A 309 -24.74 -36.45 -12.53
C GLU A 309 -23.84 -36.74 -13.74
N GLY A 310 -22.69 -37.40 -13.54
CA GLY A 310 -21.76 -37.74 -14.62
C GLY A 310 -21.04 -36.54 -15.24
N ILE A 311 -20.89 -35.45 -14.47
CA ILE A 311 -20.27 -34.20 -14.90
C ILE A 311 -18.87 -34.09 -14.26
N GLU A 312 -17.90 -33.62 -15.04
CA GLU A 312 -16.60 -33.25 -14.49
C GLU A 312 -16.76 -32.13 -13.44
N PRO A 313 -16.17 -32.24 -12.23
CA PRO A 313 -16.33 -31.23 -11.19
C PRO A 313 -15.96 -29.80 -11.64
N LYS A 314 -14.99 -29.68 -12.53
CA LYS A 314 -14.61 -28.40 -13.13
C LYS A 314 -15.74 -27.77 -13.97
N ALA A 315 -16.51 -28.58 -14.69
CA ALA A 315 -17.66 -28.12 -15.46
C ALA A 315 -18.78 -27.65 -14.53
N LEU A 316 -19.13 -28.41 -13.49
CA LEU A 316 -20.10 -27.96 -12.49
C LEU A 316 -19.66 -26.64 -11.81
N PHE A 317 -18.37 -26.51 -11.47
CA PHE A 317 -17.88 -25.29 -10.83
C PHE A 317 -17.93 -24.10 -11.77
N LYS A 318 -17.58 -24.29 -13.05
CA LYS A 318 -17.72 -23.27 -14.09
C LYS A 318 -19.17 -22.81 -14.22
N VAL A 319 -20.11 -23.75 -14.29
CA VAL A 319 -21.55 -23.47 -14.34
C VAL A 319 -22.00 -22.65 -13.13
N LEU A 320 -21.56 -23.02 -11.93
CA LEU A 320 -21.88 -22.27 -10.71
C LEU A 320 -21.27 -20.86 -10.71
N TYR A 321 -20.02 -20.67 -11.16
CA TYR A 321 -19.46 -19.32 -11.29
C TYR A 321 -20.20 -18.49 -12.34
N GLN A 322 -20.59 -19.08 -13.47
CA GLN A 322 -21.37 -18.37 -14.48
C GLN A 322 -22.75 -17.96 -13.94
N ALA A 323 -23.42 -18.85 -13.19
CA ALA A 323 -24.71 -18.57 -12.57
C ALA A 323 -24.61 -17.48 -11.49
N LEU A 324 -23.53 -17.46 -10.71
CA LEU A 324 -23.38 -16.56 -9.56
C LEU A 324 -22.73 -15.21 -9.90
N ILE A 325 -21.75 -15.19 -10.81
CA ILE A 325 -20.86 -14.03 -11.06
C ILE A 325 -20.51 -13.80 -12.53
N GLU A 326 -21.15 -14.50 -13.48
CA GLU A 326 -20.91 -14.36 -14.94
C GLU A 326 -19.45 -14.57 -15.36
N LYS A 327 -18.72 -15.42 -14.64
CA LYS A 327 -17.32 -15.77 -14.94
C LYS A 327 -17.11 -17.27 -14.98
N ASP A 328 -16.06 -17.70 -15.66
CA ASP A 328 -15.69 -19.12 -15.74
C ASP A 328 -14.98 -19.62 -14.47
N GLN A 329 -14.43 -18.70 -13.67
CA GLN A 329 -13.67 -18.99 -12.45
C GLN A 329 -13.89 -17.88 -11.42
N GLY A 330 -13.62 -18.18 -10.15
CA GLY A 330 -13.79 -17.25 -9.05
C GLY A 330 -13.11 -17.72 -7.76
N PRO A 331 -13.47 -17.11 -6.61
CA PRO A 331 -12.98 -17.54 -5.31
C PRO A 331 -13.40 -18.97 -5.01
N ARG A 332 -12.67 -19.68 -4.14
CA ARG A 332 -12.97 -21.08 -3.78
C ARG A 332 -14.45 -21.28 -3.47
N LEU A 333 -15.12 -22.06 -4.31
CA LEU A 333 -16.58 -22.08 -4.44
C LEU A 333 -17.33 -22.32 -3.12
N ALA A 334 -16.95 -23.32 -2.32
CA ALA A 334 -17.61 -23.58 -1.04
C ALA A 334 -17.51 -22.39 -0.08
N SER A 335 -16.32 -21.78 0.05
CA SER A 335 -16.11 -20.57 0.85
C SER A 335 -16.92 -19.40 0.31
N PHE A 336 -16.96 -19.27 -1.03
CA PHE A 336 -17.70 -18.22 -1.71
C PHE A 336 -19.22 -18.34 -1.50
N MET A 337 -19.78 -19.54 -1.61
CA MET A 337 -21.20 -19.80 -1.31
C MET A 337 -21.55 -19.41 0.13
N LYS A 338 -20.68 -19.73 1.10
CA LYS A 338 -20.86 -19.28 2.50
C LYS A 338 -20.84 -17.76 2.64
N ILE A 339 -19.98 -17.07 1.90
CA ILE A 339 -19.90 -15.60 1.87
C ILE A 339 -21.16 -14.98 1.26
N ILE A 340 -21.70 -15.55 0.18
CA ILE A 340 -22.95 -15.07 -0.43
C ILE A 340 -24.13 -15.24 0.54
N GLY A 341 -24.16 -16.35 1.28
CA GLY A 341 -25.23 -16.67 2.22
C GLY A 341 -26.44 -17.32 1.55
N LYS A 342 -27.25 -18.03 2.34
CA LYS A 342 -28.33 -18.87 1.84
C LYS A 342 -29.40 -18.08 1.07
N GLU A 343 -29.85 -16.95 1.61
CA GLU A 343 -30.94 -16.16 1.02
C GLU A 343 -30.58 -15.59 -0.36
N LYS A 344 -29.37 -15.04 -0.51
CA LYS A 344 -28.88 -14.53 -1.80
C LYS A 344 -28.65 -15.67 -2.79
N LEU A 345 -28.06 -16.79 -2.36
CA LEU A 345 -27.91 -17.98 -3.21
C LEU A 345 -29.27 -18.49 -3.70
N GLN A 346 -30.28 -18.50 -2.83
CA GLN A 346 -31.63 -18.95 -3.18
C GLN A 346 -32.23 -18.06 -4.27
N THR A 347 -32.05 -16.75 -4.15
CA THR A 347 -32.52 -15.78 -5.14
C THR A 347 -31.81 -15.97 -6.49
N LEU A 348 -30.49 -16.21 -6.48
CA LEU A 348 -29.68 -16.42 -7.68
C LEU A 348 -30.01 -17.74 -8.38
N LEU A 349 -30.21 -18.81 -7.60
CA LEU A 349 -30.45 -20.14 -8.14
C LEU A 349 -31.93 -20.41 -8.46
N SER A 350 -32.88 -19.64 -7.92
CA SER A 350 -34.32 -19.85 -8.13
C SER A 350 -34.78 -19.72 -9.58
N ILE A 351 -33.97 -19.11 -10.45
CA ILE A 351 -34.30 -19.05 -11.88
C ILE A 351 -34.07 -20.39 -12.59
N TYR A 352 -33.36 -21.34 -11.97
CA TYR A 352 -33.01 -22.64 -12.56
C TYR A 352 -33.81 -23.81 -11.97
N THR A 353 -34.40 -23.61 -10.80
CA THR A 353 -35.39 -24.50 -10.15
C THR A 353 -36.79 -24.10 -10.59
#